data_AF-A0A7R6WFL4-F1
#
_entry.id   AF-A0A7R6WFL4-F1
#
_cell.length_a   1.000
_cell.length_b   1.000
_cell.length_c   1.000
_cell.angle_alpha   90.00
_cell.angle_beta   90.00
_cell.angle_gamma   90.00
#
_symmetry.space_group_name_H-M   'P 1'
#
loop_
_entity.id
_entity.type
_entity.pdbx_description
1 polymer ?
#
loop_
_entity_poly.entity_id
_entity_poly.type
_entity_poly.pdbx_seq_one_letter_code
_entity_poly.pdbx_strand_id
1 'polypeptide(L)'
;MTPEQHTGMSGAMMALSAEEFRDRIIAILADRQAAASASPYDWKVCVGAVSAARGEFEKVAVAGTAHDYAAAVIAHLERLRDAYYDPDGEYTSGRSDIGTVIEKIRKALKAIT
;
A
#
# COMPACT_ATOMS: atom_id res chain seq x y z
N MET A 1 35.66 4.95 40.15
CA MET A 1 34.89 5.42 38.97
C MET A 1 34.87 4.27 37.99
N THR A 2 33.77 3.53 37.97
CA THR A 2 33.53 2.36 37.12
C THR A 2 32.16 2.61 36.48
N PRO A 3 32.03 2.52 35.15
CA PRO A 3 30.81 2.96 34.47
C PRO A 3 29.70 1.94 34.69
N GLU A 4 28.52 2.46 35.05
CA GLU A 4 27.28 1.70 35.16
C GLU A 4 26.90 1.15 33.79
N GLN A 5 26.81 -0.17 33.70
CA GLN A 5 26.25 -0.89 32.58
C GLN A 5 24.74 -0.69 32.60
N HIS A 6 24.25 0.33 31.89
CA HIS A 6 22.82 0.52 31.74
C HIS A 6 22.27 -0.46 30.69
N THR A 7 21.74 -1.56 31.24
CA THR A 7 20.49 -2.23 30.87
C THR A 7 20.26 -2.56 29.39
N GLY A 8 20.29 -3.85 29.11
CA GLY A 8 20.03 -4.44 27.81
C GLY A 8 18.72 -3.97 27.16
N MET A 9 18.82 -3.66 25.86
CA MET A 9 17.69 -3.73 24.96
C MET A 9 17.27 -5.19 24.85
N SER A 10 16.40 -5.60 25.76
CA SER A 10 15.68 -6.86 25.70
C SER A 10 14.88 -6.89 24.40
N GLY A 11 15.11 -7.92 23.58
CA GLY A 11 14.47 -8.14 22.29
C GLY A 11 12.99 -8.45 22.39
N ALA A 12 12.19 -7.43 22.70
CA ALA A 12 10.80 -7.38 22.28
C ALA A 12 10.80 -6.95 20.81
N MET A 13 10.43 -7.86 19.92
CA MET A 13 10.17 -7.59 18.51
C MET A 13 9.18 -6.42 18.43
N MET A 14 9.68 -5.20 18.20
CA MET A 14 8.81 -4.02 18.10
C MET A 14 7.93 -4.21 16.88
N ALA A 15 6.62 -4.36 17.10
CA ALA A 15 5.66 -4.39 16.01
C ALA A 15 5.84 -3.13 15.18
N LEU A 16 5.95 -3.30 13.85
CA LEU A 16 6.15 -2.18 12.94
C LEU A 16 5.03 -1.14 13.13
N SER A 17 5.40 0.13 13.21
CA SER A 17 4.44 1.23 13.36
C SER A 17 3.58 1.42 12.11
N ALA A 18 2.42 2.07 12.25
CA ALA A 18 1.59 2.46 11.12
C ALA A 18 2.34 3.41 10.17
N GLU A 19 3.17 4.29 10.70
CA GLU A 19 4.00 5.24 9.96
C GLU A 19 5.04 4.53 9.08
N GLU A 20 5.79 3.57 9.63
CA GLU A 20 6.76 2.79 8.85
C GLU A 20 6.07 1.94 7.78
N PHE A 21 4.87 1.42 8.07
CA PHE A 21 4.11 0.67 7.08
C PHE A 21 3.53 1.57 5.98
N ARG A 22 3.14 2.80 6.32
CA ARG A 22 2.70 3.80 5.35
C ARG A 22 3.77 4.08 4.30
N ASP A 23 5.02 4.25 4.71
CA ASP A 23 6.11 4.49 3.76
C ASP A 23 6.30 3.32 2.80
N ARG A 24 6.07 2.08 3.26
CA ARG A 24 6.07 0.90 2.39
C ARG A 24 4.90 0.90 1.40
N ILE A 25 3.71 1.31 1.82
CA ILE A 25 2.56 1.44 0.92
C ILE A 25 2.82 2.53 -0.14
N ILE A 26 3.45 3.65 0.24
CA ILE A 26 3.86 4.71 -0.70
C ILE A 26 4.82 4.15 -1.75
N ALA A 27 5.82 3.36 -1.34
CA ALA A 27 6.74 2.72 -2.27
C ALA A 27 6.03 1.74 -3.22
N ILE A 28 5.07 0.95 -2.73
CA ILE A 28 4.24 0.06 -3.54
C ILE A 28 3.44 0.82 -4.60
N LEU A 29 2.80 1.93 -4.21
CA LEU A 29 2.05 2.78 -5.14
C LEU A 29 2.96 3.42 -6.20
N ALA A 30 4.14 3.89 -5.81
CA ALA A 30 5.11 4.48 -6.73
C ALA A 30 5.65 3.44 -7.75
N ASP A 31 5.99 2.24 -7.28
CA ASP A 31 6.40 1.12 -8.14
C ASP A 31 5.30 0.75 -9.14
N ARG A 32 4.05 0.65 -8.67
CA ARG A 32 2.93 0.35 -9.56
C ARG A 32 2.66 1.49 -10.55
N GLN A 33 2.80 2.74 -10.13
CA GLN A 33 2.65 3.90 -11.01
C GLN A 33 3.67 3.88 -12.15
N ALA A 34 4.93 3.55 -11.86
CA ALA A 34 5.96 3.41 -12.88
C ALA A 34 5.63 2.28 -13.87
N ALA A 35 5.18 1.12 -13.36
CA ALA A 35 4.76 0.00 -14.20
C ALA A 35 3.54 0.34 -15.08
N ALA A 36 2.55 1.06 -14.54
CA ALA A 36 1.36 1.49 -15.28
C ALA A 36 1.71 2.45 -16.43
N SER A 37 2.63 3.39 -16.18
CA SER A 37 3.12 4.33 -17.21
C SER A 37 3.92 3.65 -18.32
N ALA A 38 4.48 2.47 -18.05
CA ALA A 38 5.20 1.67 -19.04
C ALA A 38 4.29 0.69 -19.80
N SER A 39 2.98 0.67 -19.53
CA SER A 39 2.05 -0.25 -20.19
C SER A 39 1.98 0.03 -21.70
N PRO A 40 2.13 -0.99 -22.56
CA PRO A 40 2.03 -0.82 -24.01
C PRO A 40 0.59 -0.57 -24.48
N TYR A 41 -0.41 -0.88 -23.66
CA TYR A 41 -1.84 -0.73 -23.95
C TYR A 41 -2.54 0.05 -22.84
N ASP A 42 -3.52 0.88 -23.21
CA ASP A 42 -4.39 1.67 -22.32
C ASP A 42 -3.65 2.29 -21.12
N TRP A 43 -2.42 2.78 -21.31
CA TRP A 43 -1.58 3.24 -20.20
C TRP A 43 -2.27 4.31 -19.34
N LYS A 44 -3.14 5.12 -19.95
CA LYS A 44 -3.96 6.12 -19.24
C LYS A 44 -4.96 5.48 -18.27
N VAL A 45 -5.56 4.35 -18.64
CA VAL A 45 -6.47 3.55 -17.79
C VAL A 45 -5.70 3.00 -16.61
N CYS A 46 -4.53 2.40 -16.85
CA CYS A 46 -3.66 1.87 -15.79
C CYS A 46 -3.20 3.00 -14.84
N VAL A 47 -2.72 4.12 -15.39
CA VAL A 47 -2.26 5.29 -14.63
C VAL A 47 -3.40 5.91 -13.82
N GLY A 48 -4.59 6.03 -14.42
CA GLY A 48 -5.79 6.55 -13.77
C GLY A 48 -6.18 5.71 -12.56
N ALA A 49 -6.15 4.38 -12.72
CA ALA A 49 -6.51 3.46 -11.64
C ALA A 49 -5.52 3.50 -10.47
N VAL A 50 -4.22 3.57 -10.73
CA VAL A 50 -3.21 3.71 -9.67
C VAL A 50 -3.32 5.08 -8.99
N SER A 51 -3.63 6.13 -9.74
CA SER A 51 -3.87 7.47 -9.19
C SER A 51 -5.11 7.50 -8.29
N ALA A 52 -6.19 6.82 -8.70
CA ALA A 52 -7.39 6.66 -7.88
C ALA A 52 -7.10 5.85 -6.60
N ALA A 53 -6.33 4.77 -6.70
CA ALA A 53 -5.89 4.00 -5.54
C ALA A 53 -5.07 4.86 -4.55
N ARG A 54 -4.16 5.69 -5.06
CA ARG A 54 -3.42 6.64 -4.23
C ARG A 54 -4.35 7.64 -3.53
N GLY A 55 -5.33 8.17 -4.25
CA GLY A 55 -6.31 9.09 -3.67
C GLY A 55 -7.16 8.46 -2.56
N GLU A 56 -7.50 7.17 -2.65
CA GLU A 56 -8.17 6.46 -1.56
C GLU A 56 -7.24 6.15 -0.39
N PHE A 57 -6.00 5.76 -0.67
CA PHE A 57 -4.97 5.56 0.36
C PHE A 57 -4.74 6.81 1.20
N GLU A 58 -4.67 7.99 0.58
CA GLU A 58 -4.44 9.27 1.27
C GLU A 58 -5.60 9.69 2.21
N LYS A 59 -6.78 9.08 2.08
CA LYS A 59 -7.93 9.31 2.98
C LYS A 59 -7.84 8.54 4.29
N VAL A 60 -6.97 7.54 4.38
CA VAL A 60 -6.87 6.68 5.56
C VAL A 60 -5.98 7.34 6.61
N ALA A 61 -6.51 7.56 7.80
CA ALA A 61 -5.75 8.10 8.92
C ALA A 61 -4.65 7.10 9.36
N VAL A 62 -3.45 7.63 9.57
CA VAL A 62 -2.30 6.85 10.06
C VAL A 62 -2.44 6.70 11.56
N ALA A 63 -2.75 5.50 12.03
CA ALA A 63 -2.96 5.23 13.45
C ALA A 63 -2.82 3.74 13.75
N GLY A 64 -2.53 3.42 15.01
CA GLY A 64 -2.48 2.05 15.52
C GLY A 64 -1.25 1.29 15.05
N THR A 65 -1.42 -0.03 14.86
CA THR A 65 -0.35 -0.90 14.37
C THR A 65 -0.29 -0.92 12.84
N ALA A 66 0.81 -1.43 12.27
CA ALA A 66 0.87 -1.71 10.83
C ALA A 66 -0.30 -2.59 10.33
N HIS A 67 -0.78 -3.53 11.15
CA HIS A 67 -1.91 -4.39 10.81
C HIS A 67 -3.22 -3.61 10.71
N ASP A 68 -3.53 -2.80 11.72
CA ASP A 68 -4.76 -2.00 11.75
C ASP A 68 -4.80 -1.03 10.56
N TYR A 69 -3.67 -0.36 10.33
CA TYR A 69 -3.54 0.58 9.23
C TYR A 69 -3.63 -0.11 7.86
N ALA A 70 -2.93 -1.24 7.67
CA ALA A 70 -3.00 -2.00 6.42
C ALA A 70 -4.41 -2.51 6.12
N ALA A 71 -5.12 -3.00 7.14
CA ALA A 71 -6.49 -3.47 6.99
C ALA A 71 -7.43 -2.33 6.56
N ALA A 72 -7.30 -1.15 7.16
CA ALA A 72 -8.06 0.03 6.77
C ALA A 72 -7.78 0.46 5.32
N VAL A 73 -6.50 0.50 4.92
CA VAL A 73 -6.11 0.81 3.53
C VAL A 73 -6.66 -0.22 2.55
N ILE A 74 -6.52 -1.52 2.83
CA ILE A 74 -7.04 -2.59 1.96
C ILE A 74 -8.56 -2.45 1.79
N ALA A 75 -9.31 -2.19 2.87
CA ALA A 75 -10.76 -2.03 2.79
C ALA A 75 -11.20 -0.82 1.92
N HIS A 76 -10.43 0.27 1.92
CA HIS A 76 -10.66 1.39 1.00
C HIS A 76 -10.40 1.00 -0.46
N LEU A 77 -9.27 0.34 -0.72
CA LEU A 77 -8.89 -0.07 -2.07
C LEU A 77 -9.80 -1.15 -2.64
N GLU A 78 -10.31 -2.08 -1.83
CA GLU A 78 -11.28 -3.09 -2.25
C GLU A 78 -12.60 -2.45 -2.65
N ARG A 79 -13.12 -1.50 -1.87
CA ARG A 79 -14.32 -0.72 -2.24
C ARG A 79 -14.11 0.05 -3.53
N LEU A 80 -12.95 0.67 -3.72
CA LEU A 80 -12.60 1.33 -4.97
C LEU A 80 -12.62 0.33 -6.13
N ARG A 81 -11.89 -0.79 -6.01
CA ARG A 81 -11.80 -1.81 -7.05
C ARG A 81 -13.18 -2.31 -7.48
N ASP A 82 -14.05 -2.58 -6.52
CA ASP A 82 -15.37 -3.15 -6.78
C ASP A 82 -16.30 -2.14 -7.48
N ALA A 83 -16.14 -0.85 -7.17
CA ALA A 83 -16.87 0.25 -7.81
C ALA A 83 -16.18 0.82 -9.07
N TYR A 84 -14.92 0.46 -9.34
CA TYR A 84 -14.12 1.12 -10.38
C TYR A 84 -14.68 0.81 -11.76
N TYR A 85 -15.03 1.85 -12.52
CA TYR A 85 -15.49 1.72 -13.90
C TYR A 85 -14.66 2.64 -14.75
N ASP A 86 -14.04 2.07 -15.78
CA ASP A 86 -13.23 2.81 -16.74
C ASP A 86 -13.87 2.68 -18.12
N PRO A 87 -14.65 3.68 -18.57
CA PRO A 87 -15.32 3.63 -19.87
C PRO A 87 -14.33 3.70 -21.04
N ASP A 88 -13.11 4.16 -20.80
CA ASP A 88 -12.07 4.34 -21.81
C ASP A 88 -11.19 3.07 -22.01
N GLY A 89 -11.44 2.02 -21.23
CA GLY A 89 -10.73 0.74 -21.33
C GLY A 89 -11.18 -0.08 -22.54
N GLU A 90 -10.33 -0.15 -23.56
CA GLU A 90 -10.60 -0.94 -24.77
C GLU A 90 -10.12 -2.40 -24.61
N TYR A 91 -8.99 -2.62 -23.91
CA TYR A 91 -8.36 -3.93 -23.75
C TYR A 91 -8.05 -4.31 -22.30
N THR A 92 -7.98 -3.32 -21.40
CA THR A 92 -7.68 -3.54 -19.98
C THR A 92 -8.63 -2.79 -19.07
N SER A 93 -8.86 -3.35 -17.88
CA SER A 93 -9.55 -2.67 -16.80
C SER A 93 -8.55 -2.28 -15.73
N GLY A 94 -8.54 -0.99 -15.36
CA GLY A 94 -7.76 -0.48 -14.23
C GLY A 94 -8.04 -1.17 -12.89
N ARG A 95 -9.12 -1.96 -12.78
CA ARG A 95 -9.39 -2.84 -11.62
C ARG A 95 -8.23 -3.77 -11.31
N SER A 96 -7.55 -4.29 -12.34
CA SER A 96 -6.42 -5.22 -12.16
C SER A 96 -5.21 -4.53 -11.51
N ASP A 97 -4.97 -3.27 -11.84
CA ASP A 97 -3.93 -2.44 -11.20
C ASP A 97 -4.23 -2.22 -9.73
N ILE A 98 -5.46 -1.85 -9.39
CA ILE A 98 -5.91 -1.68 -8.00
C ILE A 98 -5.76 -3.01 -7.23
N GLY A 99 -6.20 -4.12 -7.84
CA GLY A 99 -6.00 -5.46 -7.29
C GLY A 99 -4.53 -5.80 -7.04
N THR A 100 -3.64 -5.43 -7.95
CA THR A 100 -2.19 -5.65 -7.80
C THR A 100 -1.62 -4.87 -6.61
N VAL A 101 -2.06 -3.62 -6.40
CA VAL A 101 -1.66 -2.83 -5.23
C VAL A 101 -2.09 -3.53 -3.94
N ILE A 102 -3.36 -3.95 -3.85
CA ILE A 102 -3.90 -4.68 -2.68
C ILE A 102 -3.06 -5.91 -2.36
N GLU A 103 -2.75 -6.73 -3.37
CA GLU A 103 -1.95 -7.94 -3.19
C GLU A 103 -0.51 -7.64 -2.75
N LYS A 104 0.11 -6.57 -3.25
CA LYS A 104 1.45 -6.15 -2.79
C LYS A 104 1.42 -5.70 -1.33
N ILE A 105 0.37 -4.98 -0.90
CA ILE A 105 0.20 -4.58 0.50
C ILE A 105 0.03 -5.82 1.40
N ARG A 106 -0.82 -6.78 1.01
CA ARG A 106 -0.98 -8.06 1.73
C ARG A 106 0.33 -8.82 1.88
N LYS A 107 1.13 -8.91 0.81
CA LYS A 107 2.44 -9.55 0.85
C LYS A 107 3.41 -8.81 1.78
N ALA A 108 3.44 -7.48 1.73
CA ALA A 108 4.28 -6.67 2.61
C ALA A 108 3.89 -6.80 4.09
N LEU A 109 2.59 -6.91 4.38
CA LEU A 109 2.08 -7.13 5.74
C LEU A 109 2.47 -8.52 6.26
N LYS A 110 2.32 -9.57 5.43
CA LYS A 110 2.74 -10.93 5.79
C LYS A 110 4.24 -11.03 6.08
N ALA A 111 5.07 -10.20 5.44
CA ALA A 111 6.52 -10.20 5.64
C ALA A 111 6.98 -9.58 6.98
N ILE A 112 6.07 -8.95 7.73
CA ILE A 112 6.36 -8.39 9.08
C ILE A 112 5.60 -9.09 10.20
N THR A 113 4.88 -10.15 9.88
CA THR A 113 4.22 -11.04 10.84
C THR A 113 5.15 -12.21 11.13
#